data_AF-A0A938NP26-F1
#
_entry.id   AF-A0A938NP26-F1
#
_cell.length_a   1.000
_cell.length_b   1.000
_cell.length_c   1.000
_cell.angle_alpha   90.00
_cell.angle_beta   90.00
_cell.angle_gamma   90.00
#
_symmetry.space_group_name_H-M   'P 1'
#
loop_
_entity.id
_entity.type
_entity.pdbx_description
1 polymer ?
#
loop_
_entity_poly.entity_id
_entity_poly.type
_entity_poly.pdbx_seq_one_letter_code
_entity_poly.pdbx_strand_id
1 'polypeptide(L)'
;MSERLIYEEFVKKAIVSLRKEGYKGIHSVYSGFNSAFKKYFDGENPVEVTNKLAQEGKIIVRPVKGGVMLYLPDEAPALRTLADEALKKMGL
;
A
#
# COMPACT_ATOMS: atom_id res chain seq x y z
N MET A 1 -14.18 24.05 -9.56
CA MET A 1 -14.42 23.26 -8.33
C MET A 1 -13.62 21.99 -8.49
N SER A 2 -12.52 21.82 -7.75
CA SER A 2 -11.75 20.58 -7.84
C SER A 2 -12.54 19.51 -7.10
N GLU A 3 -13.06 18.51 -7.83
CA GLU A 3 -13.75 17.38 -7.22
C GLU A 3 -12.80 16.70 -6.22
N ARG A 4 -13.33 16.33 -5.04
CA ARG A 4 -12.55 15.54 -4.07
C ARG A 4 -12.22 14.20 -4.71
N LEU A 5 -10.98 13.75 -4.56
CA LEU A 5 -10.54 12.45 -5.05
C LEU A 5 -11.31 11.35 -4.33
N ILE A 6 -11.73 10.34 -5.07
CA ILE A 6 -12.23 9.10 -4.46
C ILE A 6 -11.06 8.32 -3.85
N TYR A 7 -11.36 7.31 -3.01
CA TYR A 7 -10.33 6.54 -2.31
C TYR A 7 -9.25 6.00 -3.24
N GLU A 8 -9.64 5.40 -4.36
CA GLU A 8 -8.70 4.81 -5.32
C GLU A 8 -7.71 5.83 -5.87
N GLU A 9 -8.21 6.98 -6.34
CA GLU A 9 -7.39 8.04 -6.90
C GLU A 9 -6.47 8.66 -5.85
N PHE A 10 -7.00 8.88 -4.65
CA PHE A 10 -6.22 9.40 -3.53
C PHE A 10 -5.05 8.47 -3.20
N VAL A 11 -5.31 7.16 -3.07
CA VAL A 11 -4.28 6.18 -2.70
C VAL A 11 -3.24 6.05 -3.81
N LYS A 12 -3.65 5.94 -5.07
CA LYS A 12 -2.72 5.86 -6.21
C LYS A 12 -1.85 7.12 -6.29
N LYS A 13 -2.45 8.31 -6.13
CA LYS A 13 -1.71 9.57 -6.09
C LYS A 13 -0.73 9.62 -4.92
N ALA A 14 -1.12 9.15 -3.74
CA ALA A 14 -0.26 9.11 -2.58
C ALA A 14 0.95 8.19 -2.79
N ILE A 15 0.77 7.01 -3.38
CA ILE A 15 1.86 6.08 -3.70
C ILE A 15 2.90 6.77 -4.59
N VAL A 16 2.47 7.45 -5.66
CA VAL A 16 3.39 8.12 -6.59
C VAL A 16 4.03 9.37 -5.99
N SER A 17 3.29 10.13 -5.18
CA SER A 17 3.74 11.43 -4.66
C SER A 17 4.61 11.31 -3.40
N LEU A 18 4.38 10.28 -2.58
CA LEU A 18 5.05 10.11 -1.29
C LEU A 18 6.18 9.07 -1.34
N ARG A 19 6.34 8.32 -2.44
CA ARG A 19 7.47 7.40 -2.60
C ARG A 19 8.77 8.19 -2.72
N LYS A 20 9.80 7.69 -2.06
CA LYS A 20 11.17 8.22 -2.23
C LYS A 20 11.69 7.83 -3.61
N GLU A 21 12.63 8.60 -4.12
CA GLU A 21 13.30 8.31 -5.39
C GLU A 21 13.88 6.89 -5.40
N GLY A 22 13.67 6.15 -6.50
CA GLY A 22 14.09 4.75 -6.64
C GLY A 22 13.19 3.71 -5.97
N TYR A 23 12.19 4.12 -5.18
CA TYR A 23 11.24 3.21 -4.55
C TYR A 23 9.94 3.12 -5.35
N LYS A 24 9.36 1.90 -5.39
CA LYS A 24 8.12 1.59 -6.11
C LYS A 24 6.85 1.74 -5.27
N GLY A 25 6.97 1.99 -3.98
CA GLY A 25 5.83 2.04 -3.06
C GLY A 25 6.13 2.83 -1.79
N ILE A 26 5.14 2.89 -0.90
CA ILE A 26 5.19 3.68 0.34
C ILE A 26 4.84 2.85 1.56
N HIS A 27 5.46 3.14 2.69
CA HIS A 27 5.05 2.58 3.98
C HIS A 27 3.88 3.39 4.54
N SER A 28 2.77 2.75 4.91
CA SER A 28 1.52 3.43 5.32
C SER A 28 1.70 4.41 6.49
N VAL A 29 2.53 4.05 7.48
CA VAL A 29 2.89 4.92 8.61
C VAL A 29 4.01 5.92 8.25
N TYR A 30 5.19 5.45 7.85
CA TYR A 30 6.37 6.31 7.70
C TYR A 30 6.29 7.32 6.54
N SER A 31 5.44 7.10 5.55
CA SER A 31 5.17 8.10 4.50
C SER A 31 4.22 9.21 4.95
N GLY A 32 3.63 9.10 6.14
CA GLY A 32 2.54 9.99 6.59
C GLY A 32 1.19 9.69 5.94
N PHE A 33 1.09 8.67 5.08
CA PHE A 33 -0.14 8.32 4.36
C PHE A 33 -1.35 8.14 5.30
N ASN A 34 -1.22 7.38 6.39
CA ASN A 34 -2.35 7.15 7.31
C ASN A 34 -2.91 8.46 7.89
N SER A 35 -2.03 9.38 8.28
CA SER A 35 -2.43 10.68 8.84
C SER A 35 -3.05 11.57 7.76
N ALA A 36 -2.47 11.58 6.56
CA ALA A 36 -3.00 12.32 5.42
C ALA A 36 -4.38 11.81 4.99
N PHE A 37 -4.55 10.49 4.92
CA PHE A 37 -5.80 9.84 4.57
C PHE A 37 -6.91 10.21 5.57
N LYS A 38 -6.67 10.02 6.87
CA LYS A 38 -7.62 10.39 7.91
C LYS A 38 -8.00 11.86 7.85
N LYS A 39 -7.04 12.74 7.57
CA LYS A 39 -7.30 14.18 7.45
C LYS A 39 -8.15 14.51 6.21
N TYR A 40 -7.95 13.80 5.10
CA TYR A 40 -8.64 14.05 3.84
C TYR A 40 -10.07 13.49 3.82
N PHE A 41 -10.26 12.32 4.42
CA PHE A 41 -11.54 11.60 4.50
C PHE A 41 -12.12 11.65 5.92
N ASP A 42 -12.03 12.81 6.59
CA ASP A 42 -12.80 13.13 7.80
C ASP A 42 -12.77 12.04 8.91
N GLY A 43 -11.60 11.41 9.12
CA GLY A 43 -11.34 10.43 10.18
C GLY A 43 -11.51 8.96 9.76
N GLU A 44 -11.87 8.67 8.52
CA GLU A 44 -12.06 7.31 8.01
C GLU A 44 -10.83 6.41 8.18
N ASN A 45 -11.06 5.09 8.30
CA ASN A 45 -10.02 4.12 8.57
C ASN A 45 -9.23 3.75 7.30
N PRO A 46 -7.95 4.16 7.15
CA PRO A 46 -7.15 3.84 5.97
C PRO A 46 -6.91 2.33 5.81
N VAL A 47 -6.94 1.55 6.89
CA VAL A 47 -6.71 0.10 6.84
C VAL A 47 -7.87 -0.61 6.14
N GLU A 48 -9.11 -0.27 6.49
CA GLU A 48 -10.30 -0.84 5.86
C GLU A 48 -10.34 -0.52 4.37
N VAL A 49 -10.11 0.75 4.02
CA VAL A 49 -10.15 1.21 2.63
C VAL A 49 -9.04 0.57 1.79
N THR A 50 -7.79 0.57 2.28
CA THR A 50 -6.68 -0.03 1.52
C THR A 50 -6.81 -1.54 1.39
N ASN A 51 -7.33 -2.24 2.40
CA ASN A 51 -7.63 -3.67 2.29
C ASN A 51 -8.73 -3.94 1.26
N LYS A 52 -9.80 -3.14 1.23
CA LYS A 52 -10.85 -3.26 0.22
C LYS A 52 -10.31 -3.02 -1.20
N LEU A 53 -9.52 -1.96 -1.39
CA LEU A 53 -8.88 -1.67 -2.68
C LEU A 53 -7.91 -2.78 -3.11
N ALA A 54 -7.22 -3.43 -2.16
CA ALA A 54 -6.36 -4.57 -2.44
C ALA A 54 -7.16 -5.80 -2.86
N GLN A 55 -8.29 -6.08 -2.20
CA GLN A 55 -9.21 -7.16 -2.60
C GLN A 55 -9.79 -6.94 -3.99
N GLU A 56 -10.04 -5.68 -4.36
CA GLU A 56 -10.48 -5.26 -5.70
C GLU A 56 -9.33 -5.24 -6.74
N GLY A 57 -8.09 -5.56 -6.35
CA GLY A 57 -6.93 -5.57 -7.25
C GLY A 57 -6.44 -4.17 -7.68
N LYS A 58 -6.94 -3.10 -7.06
CA LYS A 58 -6.63 -1.70 -7.43
C LYS A 58 -5.28 -1.24 -6.93
N ILE A 59 -4.78 -1.84 -5.85
CA ILE A 59 -3.46 -1.64 -5.25
C ILE A 59 -2.93 -2.96 -4.70
N ILE A 60 -1.64 -3.00 -4.36
CA ILE A 60 -1.04 -4.13 -3.63
C ILE A 60 -0.69 -3.66 -2.22
N VAL A 61 -1.14 -4.42 -1.23
CA VAL A 61 -0.82 -4.23 0.19
C VAL A 61 0.11 -5.37 0.62
N ARG A 62 1.26 -5.05 1.21
CA ARG A 62 2.18 -6.05 1.77
C ARG A 62 2.44 -5.79 3.24
N PRO A 63 2.22 -6.77 4.13
CA PRO A 63 2.56 -6.63 5.53
C PRO A 63 4.07 -6.48 5.70
N VAL A 64 4.46 -5.56 6.56
CA VAL A 64 5.85 -5.33 6.98
C VAL A 64 5.88 -5.02 8.47
N LYS A 65 7.07 -5.03 9.08
CA LYS A 65 7.20 -4.67 10.50
C LYS A 65 6.68 -3.23 10.73
N GLY A 66 5.67 -3.09 11.58
CA GLY A 66 5.13 -1.77 11.97
C GLY A 66 4.10 -1.17 11.00
N GLY A 67 3.62 -1.93 10.01
CA GLY A 67 2.56 -1.46 9.11
C GLY A 67 2.45 -2.27 7.82
N VAL A 68 2.14 -1.58 6.73
CA VAL A 68 2.06 -2.17 5.39
C VAL A 68 2.79 -1.31 4.38
N MET A 69 3.29 -1.94 3.33
CA MET A 69 3.72 -1.27 2.11
C MET A 69 2.57 -1.25 1.11
N LEU A 70 2.35 -0.09 0.49
CA LEU A 70 1.38 0.12 -0.57
C LEU A 70 2.10 0.29 -1.91
N TYR A 71 1.64 -0.41 -2.95
CA TYR A 71 2.18 -0.33 -4.30
C TYR A 71 1.05 -0.20 -5.32
N LEU A 72 1.36 0.35 -6.48
CA LEU A 72 0.53 0.16 -7.67
C LEU A 72 0.59 -1.32 -8.11
N PRO A 73 -0.49 -1.88 -8.72
CA PRO A 73 -0.55 -3.26 -9.16
C PRO A 73 0.69 -3.73 -9.95
N ASP A 74 1.14 -2.92 -10.90
CA ASP A 74 2.22 -3.27 -11.84
C ASP A 74 3.63 -2.94 -11.32
N GLU A 75 3.73 -2.26 -10.18
CA GLU A 75 5.01 -1.81 -9.62
C GLU A 75 5.43 -2.60 -8.37
N ALA A 76 4.58 -3.50 -7.87
CA ALA A 76 4.92 -4.32 -6.72
C ALA A 76 6.17 -5.20 -7.04
N PRO A 77 7.22 -5.20 -6.19
CA PRO A 77 8.39 -6.06 -6.41
C PRO A 77 7.98 -7.52 -6.54
N ALA A 78 8.66 -8.33 -7.35
CA ALA A 78 8.35 -9.77 -7.40
C ALA A 78 8.37 -10.35 -5.98
N LEU A 79 7.37 -11.15 -5.64
CA LEU A 79 7.49 -12.04 -4.50
C LEU A 79 8.64 -12.97 -4.84
N ARG A 80 9.83 -12.75 -4.26
CA ARG A 80 10.74 -13.89 -4.04
C ARG A 80 9.86 -14.95 -3.41
N THR A 81 9.87 -16.17 -3.93
CA THR A 81 9.02 -17.25 -3.45
C THR A 81 9.50 -17.64 -2.06
N LEU A 82 9.11 -16.81 -1.09
CA LEU A 82 9.29 -17.02 0.34
C LEU A 82 8.64 -18.34 0.74
N ALA A 83 7.63 -18.78 -0.02
CA ALA A 83 7.07 -20.12 0.07
C ALA A 83 8.14 -21.18 -0.21
N ASP A 84 8.79 -21.17 -1.37
CA ASP A 84 9.83 -22.15 -1.72
C ASP A 84 11.02 -22.08 -0.76
N GLU A 85 11.47 -20.87 -0.40
CA GLU A 85 12.54 -20.70 0.59
C GLU A 85 12.12 -21.17 1.99
N ALA A 86 10.87 -20.95 2.40
CA ALA A 86 10.35 -21.40 3.69
C ALA A 86 10.21 -22.92 3.72
N LEU A 87 9.62 -23.53 2.69
CA LEU A 87 9.48 -24.97 2.53
C LEU A 87 10.87 -25.63 2.59
N LYS A 88 11.84 -25.09 1.84
CA LYS A 88 13.23 -25.54 1.87
C LYS A 88 13.85 -25.44 3.27
N LYS A 89 13.62 -24.34 4.01
CA LYS A 89 14.11 -24.20 5.40
C LYS A 89 13.40 -25.13 6.39
N MET A 90 12.16 -25.50 6.10
CA MET A 90 11.39 -26.49 6.85
C MET A 90 11.79 -27.93 6.51
N GLY A 91 12.63 -28.13 5.48
CA GLY A 91 13.03 -29.45 5.00
C GLY A 91 11.93 -30.18 4.23
N LEU A 92 10.97 -29.44 3.65
CA LEU A 92 9.87 -29.92 2.82
C LEU A 92 10.17 -29.73 1.33
#